data_AF-A0AAU9XFI7-F1
#
_entry.id   AF-A0AAU9XFI7-F1
#
_cell.length_a   1.000
_cell.length_b   1.000
_cell.length_c   1.000
_cell.angle_alpha   90.00
_cell.angle_beta   90.00
_cell.angle_gamma   90.00
#
_symmetry.space_group_name_H-M   'P 1'
#
loop_
_entity.id
_entity.type
_entity.pdbx_description
1 polymer ?
#
loop_
_entity_poly.entity_id
_entity_poly.type
_entity_poly.pdbx_seq_one_letter_code
_entity_poly.pdbx_strand_id
1 'polypeptide(L)'
;MSSAKVASYHLSVRCQYWMDNRYFVAVTRSPKHHYYIFIDDDVVLPLDLFASPQIKRLPPPLVIPKVWYDGLFNAFHYKSIEHLSPYRSQYENKSWWSQQRYMFSAVEPIIRGQALMFVPVSAGNPKHRPYPTSLKNENTNWGDYIDTVREKPPLIYRNRTLVEDFRRNLEGYVINTTTYCMNVTRHQHIKPYAHFDFQTEM
;
A
#
# COMPACT_ATOMS: atom_id res chain seq x y z
N MET A 1 -44.52 -1.46 -1.01
CA MET A 1 -43.12 -1.65 -0.55
C MET A 1 -42.21 -1.11 -1.65
N SER A 2 -41.22 -0.27 -1.31
CA SER A 2 -40.40 0.44 -2.30
C SER A 2 -39.22 -0.40 -2.77
N SER A 3 -38.97 -0.43 -4.08
CA SER A 3 -37.78 -1.06 -4.68
C SER A 3 -36.62 -0.07 -4.66
N ALA A 4 -35.65 -0.28 -3.79
CA ALA A 4 -34.42 0.50 -3.77
C ALA A 4 -33.48 0.03 -4.89
N LYS A 5 -33.34 0.85 -5.94
CA LYS A 5 -32.29 0.67 -6.95
C LYS A 5 -30.92 0.84 -6.28
N VAL A 6 -30.19 -0.26 -6.11
CA VAL A 6 -28.78 -0.21 -5.67
C VAL A 6 -27.94 0.38 -6.80
N ALA A 7 -27.19 1.45 -6.50
CA ALA A 7 -26.32 2.10 -7.46
C ALA A 7 -25.14 1.21 -7.86
N SER A 8 -24.92 1.07 -9.17
CA SER A 8 -23.80 0.32 -9.73
C SER A 8 -22.50 1.13 -9.63
N TYR A 9 -21.72 0.89 -8.57
CA TYR A 9 -20.32 1.30 -8.51
C TYR A 9 -19.42 0.13 -8.92
N HIS A 10 -18.72 0.25 -10.04
CA HIS A 10 -17.69 -0.72 -10.45
C HIS A 10 -16.41 -0.54 -9.60
N LEU A 11 -16.43 -1.03 -8.35
CA LEU A 11 -15.23 -1.42 -7.62
C LEU A 11 -15.06 -2.94 -7.70
N SER A 12 -14.25 -3.39 -8.65
CA SER A 12 -13.78 -4.78 -8.73
C SER A 12 -12.34 -4.86 -8.21
N VAL A 13 -12.17 -4.92 -6.89
CA VAL A 13 -10.88 -5.23 -6.25
C VAL A 13 -11.12 -6.33 -5.22
N ARG A 14 -10.52 -7.51 -5.42
CA ARG A 14 -10.50 -8.62 -4.46
C ARG A 14 -9.18 -9.44 -4.54
N CYS A 15 -8.25 -9.13 -3.63
CA CYS A 15 -7.78 -10.01 -2.52
C CYS A 15 -6.55 -10.97 -2.67
N GLN A 16 -5.84 -11.20 -1.53
CA GLN A 16 -4.60 -12.02 -1.27
C GLN A 16 -3.27 -11.24 -1.55
N TYR A 17 -2.00 -11.71 -1.36
CA TYR A 17 -1.32 -12.69 -0.45
C TYR A 17 0.04 -12.11 0.12
N TRP A 18 0.97 -12.97 0.60
CA TRP A 18 1.99 -12.70 1.63
C TRP A 18 3.39 -12.20 1.16
N MET A 19 3.93 -11.20 1.87
CA MET A 19 5.38 -10.91 1.91
C MET A 19 6.06 -11.56 3.12
N ASP A 20 6.45 -12.84 3.01
CA ASP A 20 7.16 -13.54 4.09
C ASP A 20 8.66 -13.15 4.21
N ASN A 21 9.37 -13.63 5.23
CA ASN A 21 10.80 -13.30 5.43
C ASN A 21 11.73 -13.67 4.25
N ARG A 22 11.32 -14.55 3.31
CA ARG A 22 12.08 -14.87 2.10
C ARG A 22 12.09 -13.69 1.11
N TYR A 23 11.15 -12.74 1.22
CA TYR A 23 11.16 -11.43 0.56
C TYR A 23 12.51 -10.72 0.72
N PHE A 24 12.95 -10.45 1.96
CA PHE A 24 14.23 -9.77 2.19
C PHE A 24 15.43 -10.64 1.81
N VAL A 25 15.33 -11.96 1.96
CA VAL A 25 16.39 -12.88 1.54
C VAL A 25 16.57 -12.84 0.01
N ALA A 26 15.51 -12.71 -0.77
CA ALA A 26 15.60 -12.54 -2.23
C ALA A 26 16.19 -11.16 -2.61
N VAL A 27 15.72 -10.09 -1.96
CA VAL A 27 16.17 -8.71 -2.20
C VAL A 27 17.65 -8.51 -1.85
N THR A 28 18.09 -9.03 -0.70
CA THR A 28 19.50 -8.93 -0.25
C THR A 28 20.46 -9.74 -1.12
N ARG A 29 19.98 -10.79 -1.81
CA ARG A 29 20.81 -11.63 -2.70
C ARG A 29 20.98 -11.07 -4.11
N SER A 30 20.07 -10.22 -4.60
CA SER A 30 20.03 -9.80 -6.01
C SER A 30 19.79 -8.29 -6.25
N PRO A 31 20.61 -7.38 -5.65
CA PRO A 31 20.39 -5.92 -5.62
C PRO A 31 20.44 -5.19 -6.98
N LYS A 32 20.54 -5.91 -8.10
CA LYS A 32 20.65 -5.35 -9.46
C LYS A 32 19.29 -4.92 -10.08
N HIS A 33 18.18 -5.17 -9.40
CA HIS A 33 16.83 -4.88 -9.91
C HIS A 33 16.34 -3.51 -9.44
N HIS A 34 15.83 -2.69 -10.36
CA HIS A 34 15.21 -1.40 -10.00
C HIS A 34 13.90 -1.59 -9.21
N TYR A 35 13.11 -2.60 -9.58
CA TYR A 35 11.86 -2.96 -8.93
C TYR A 35 11.80 -4.47 -8.71
N TYR A 36 11.26 -4.88 -7.58
CA TYR A 36 10.85 -6.24 -7.29
C TYR A 36 9.33 -6.32 -7.36
N ILE A 37 8.81 -7.17 -8.23
CA ILE A 37 7.37 -7.37 -8.43
C ILE A 37 6.93 -8.57 -7.61
N PHE A 38 5.88 -8.38 -6.81
CA PHE A 38 5.25 -9.40 -6.00
C PHE A 38 3.81 -9.59 -6.46
N ILE A 39 3.47 -10.87 -6.60
CA ILE A 39 2.28 -11.41 -7.22
C ILE A 39 1.97 -12.68 -6.43
N ASP A 40 0.71 -12.91 -6.12
CA ASP A 40 0.31 -14.14 -5.41
C ASP A 40 0.37 -15.36 -6.33
N ASP A 41 0.46 -16.55 -5.73
CA ASP A 41 0.45 -17.82 -6.46
C ASP A 41 -0.91 -18.15 -7.10
N ASP A 42 -1.97 -17.45 -6.70
CA ASP A 42 -3.32 -17.53 -7.25
C ASP A 42 -3.77 -16.25 -8.02
N VAL A 43 -2.90 -15.23 -8.16
CA VAL A 43 -3.17 -14.04 -8.98
C VAL A 43 -3.01 -14.31 -10.46
N VAL A 44 -4.00 -13.86 -11.22
CA VAL A 44 -3.94 -13.77 -12.67
C VAL A 44 -3.76 -12.30 -13.06
N LEU A 45 -2.76 -12.04 -13.91
CA LEU A 45 -2.63 -10.81 -14.67
C LEU A 45 -3.22 -11.04 -16.07
N PRO A 46 -4.52 -10.80 -16.30
CA PRO A 46 -5.13 -11.02 -17.60
C PRO A 46 -4.57 -10.01 -18.61
N LEU A 47 -3.77 -10.49 -19.57
CA LEU A 47 -3.24 -9.67 -20.64
C LEU A 47 -4.41 -9.02 -21.43
N ASP A 48 -4.44 -7.70 -21.46
CA ASP A 48 -5.27 -6.81 -22.29
C ASP A 48 -6.81 -6.94 -22.28
N LEU A 49 -7.41 -7.87 -21.54
CA LEU A 49 -8.86 -8.11 -21.55
C LEU A 49 -9.68 -7.21 -20.59
N PHE A 50 -9.06 -6.61 -19.57
CA PHE A 50 -9.77 -5.80 -18.55
C PHE A 50 -9.41 -4.31 -18.52
N ALA A 51 -8.41 -3.87 -19.29
CA ALA A 51 -8.26 -2.45 -19.58
C ALA A 51 -9.47 -2.03 -20.43
N SER A 52 -10.44 -1.35 -19.82
CA SER A 52 -11.67 -0.96 -20.50
C SER A 52 -11.35 -0.12 -21.75
N PRO A 53 -12.23 -0.08 -22.76
CA PRO A 53 -12.02 0.77 -23.94
C PRO A 53 -11.82 2.26 -23.59
N GLN A 54 -12.20 2.70 -22.39
CA GLN A 54 -11.91 4.02 -21.86
C GLN A 54 -10.47 4.11 -21.33
N ILE A 55 -9.98 3.13 -20.56
CA ILE A 55 -8.59 3.08 -20.08
C ILE A 55 -7.61 3.05 -21.25
N LYS A 56 -7.91 2.27 -22.31
CA LYS A 56 -7.10 2.23 -23.55
C LYS A 56 -7.08 3.55 -24.35
N ARG A 57 -7.93 4.52 -24.00
CA ARG A 57 -7.99 5.87 -24.59
C ARG A 57 -7.42 6.97 -23.68
N LEU A 58 -7.04 6.65 -22.44
CA LEU A 58 -6.36 7.61 -21.57
C LEU A 58 -4.92 7.82 -22.07
N PRO A 59 -4.39 9.06 -21.99
CA PRO A 59 -3.02 9.33 -22.39
C PRO A 59 -2.03 8.49 -21.56
N PRO A 60 -0.97 7.93 -22.17
CA PRO A 60 0.04 7.16 -21.46
C PRO A 60 0.72 7.98 -20.35
N PRO A 61 0.94 7.36 -19.19
CA PRO A 61 -0.11 6.60 -18.51
C PRO A 61 -0.37 7.11 -17.08
N LEU A 62 -1.65 7.22 -16.73
CA LEU A 62 -2.14 7.72 -15.45
C LEU A 62 -1.58 6.94 -14.25
N VAL A 63 -0.93 7.67 -13.34
CA VAL A 63 -0.44 7.18 -12.06
C VAL A 63 -1.00 8.10 -10.98
N ILE A 64 -1.51 7.53 -9.89
CA ILE A 64 -2.06 8.30 -8.77
C ILE A 64 -1.34 7.93 -7.46
N PRO A 65 -0.90 8.92 -6.65
CA PRO A 65 -0.42 8.64 -5.30
C PRO A 65 -1.50 7.97 -4.44
N LYS A 66 -1.14 6.95 -3.67
CA LYS A 66 -2.11 6.16 -2.91
C LYS A 66 -1.56 5.58 -1.61
N VAL A 67 -2.30 5.76 -0.51
CA VAL A 67 -2.05 5.12 0.79
C VAL A 67 -2.62 3.70 0.84
N TRP A 68 -3.85 3.52 0.35
CA TRP A 68 -4.61 2.27 0.43
C TRP A 68 -4.54 1.46 -0.87
N TYR A 69 -3.88 0.30 -0.82
CA TYR A 69 -3.64 -0.62 -1.95
C TYR A 69 -3.70 -2.09 -1.49
N ASP A 70 -4.14 -3.01 -2.34
CA ASP A 70 -4.20 -4.45 -2.02
C ASP A 70 -2.80 -5.09 -2.04
N GLY A 71 -2.60 -6.21 -1.33
CA GLY A 71 -1.35 -7.00 -1.36
C GLY A 71 -1.09 -7.66 -2.72
N LEU A 72 -2.20 -8.01 -3.38
CA LEU A 72 -2.40 -8.68 -4.67
C LEU A 72 -1.31 -8.51 -5.73
N PHE A 73 -0.90 -7.27 -5.99
CA PHE A 73 0.07 -6.94 -7.02
C PHE A 73 0.82 -5.67 -6.65
N ASN A 74 2.08 -5.80 -6.23
CA ASN A 74 2.90 -4.69 -5.77
C ASN A 74 4.30 -4.72 -6.39
N ALA A 75 4.79 -3.55 -6.81
CA ALA A 75 6.15 -3.38 -7.32
C ALA A 75 6.94 -2.46 -6.37
N PHE A 76 7.85 -3.03 -5.58
CA PHE A 76 8.70 -2.27 -4.66
C PHE A 76 9.99 -1.86 -5.35
N HIS A 77 10.27 -0.55 -5.41
CA HIS A 77 11.58 -0.05 -5.79
C HIS A 77 12.62 -0.53 -4.75
N TYR A 78 13.79 -1.03 -5.16
CA TYR A 78 14.72 -1.67 -4.22
C TYR A 78 15.09 -0.79 -3.01
N LYS A 79 15.23 0.53 -3.21
CA LYS A 79 15.50 1.51 -2.13
C LYS A 79 14.34 1.75 -1.16
N SER A 80 13.08 1.39 -1.46
CA SER A 80 12.04 1.46 -0.42
C SER A 80 12.16 0.32 0.60
N ILE A 81 12.78 -0.79 0.18
CA ILE A 81 12.81 -2.03 0.95
C ILE A 81 13.65 -1.87 2.23
N GLU A 82 14.75 -1.11 2.20
CA GLU A 82 15.58 -0.85 3.38
C GLU A 82 14.82 -0.11 4.51
N HIS A 83 13.83 0.73 4.16
CA HIS A 83 13.03 1.48 5.12
C HIS A 83 11.80 0.71 5.63
N LEU A 84 11.23 -0.15 4.77
CA LEU A 84 10.08 -1.00 5.08
C LEU A 84 10.50 -2.29 5.83
N SER A 85 11.80 -2.63 5.77
CA SER A 85 12.45 -3.70 6.54
C SER A 85 12.60 -3.38 8.04
N PRO A 86 12.74 -4.41 8.91
CA PRO A 86 12.19 -5.74 8.70
C PRO A 86 10.66 -5.64 8.66
N TYR A 87 10.03 -6.53 7.88
CA TYR A 87 8.57 -6.66 7.87
C TYR A 87 8.06 -7.25 9.18
N ARG A 88 6.80 -7.00 9.52
CA ARG A 88 6.18 -7.47 10.76
C ARG A 88 5.03 -8.43 10.52
N SER A 89 5.31 -9.70 10.79
CA SER A 89 4.40 -10.84 10.64
C SER A 89 3.61 -11.21 11.90
N GLN A 90 3.79 -10.46 12.98
CA GLN A 90 3.34 -10.78 14.34
C GLN A 90 1.83 -11.04 14.53
N TYR A 91 0.97 -10.61 13.59
CA TYR A 91 -0.49 -10.83 13.64
C TYR A 91 -1.08 -11.55 12.41
N GLU A 92 -0.24 -12.07 11.51
CA GLU A 92 -0.66 -12.76 10.28
C GLU A 92 -1.47 -14.04 10.54
N ASN A 93 -1.11 -14.77 11.60
CA ASN A 93 -1.83 -15.96 12.05
C ASN A 93 -3.24 -15.66 12.59
N LYS A 94 -3.57 -14.40 12.86
CA LYS A 94 -4.92 -13.94 13.27
C LYS A 94 -5.70 -13.37 12.08
N SER A 95 -5.04 -12.50 11.31
CA SER A 95 -5.66 -11.67 10.29
C SER A 95 -4.69 -11.50 9.13
N TRP A 96 -5.02 -12.09 7.98
CA TRP A 96 -4.28 -11.93 6.74
C TRP A 96 -4.03 -10.43 6.41
N TRP A 97 -5.07 -9.60 6.53
CA TRP A 97 -5.00 -8.14 6.30
C TRP A 97 -4.07 -7.38 7.26
N SER A 98 -3.56 -8.01 8.34
CA SER A 98 -2.50 -7.44 9.19
C SER A 98 -1.31 -6.96 8.36
N GLN A 99 -0.94 -7.74 7.35
CA GLN A 99 0.18 -7.48 6.46
C GLN A 99 0.05 -6.13 5.75
N GLN A 100 -1.07 -5.99 5.06
CA GLN A 100 -1.47 -4.81 4.33
C GLN A 100 -1.53 -3.56 5.24
N ARG A 101 -2.05 -3.73 6.48
CA ARG A 101 -2.10 -2.66 7.49
C ARG A 101 -0.70 -2.19 7.93
N TYR A 102 0.25 -3.09 8.18
CA TYR A 102 1.65 -2.71 8.46
C TYR A 102 2.25 -1.90 7.30
N MET A 103 1.99 -2.32 6.06
CA MET A 103 2.51 -1.62 4.88
C MET A 103 2.01 -0.18 4.78
N PHE A 104 0.73 0.08 5.02
CA PHE A 104 0.20 1.44 5.07
C PHE A 104 0.83 2.24 6.23
N SER A 105 0.89 1.64 7.42
CA SER A 105 1.51 2.22 8.61
C SER A 105 2.98 2.58 8.43
N ALA A 106 3.71 1.89 7.54
CA ALA A 106 5.11 2.17 7.24
C ALA A 106 5.29 3.12 6.05
N VAL A 107 4.55 2.90 4.95
CA VAL A 107 4.66 3.73 3.74
C VAL A 107 4.22 5.17 3.99
N GLU A 108 3.13 5.38 4.73
CA GLU A 108 2.56 6.73 4.88
C GLU A 108 3.45 7.69 5.71
N PRO A 109 4.03 7.29 6.86
CA PRO A 109 4.92 8.18 7.62
C PRO A 109 6.35 8.25 7.07
N ILE A 110 6.79 7.27 6.26
CA ILE A 110 8.18 7.21 5.78
C ILE A 110 8.30 7.75 4.36
N ILE A 111 7.46 7.32 3.42
CA ILE A 111 7.55 7.64 1.99
C ILE A 111 6.22 8.12 1.41
N ARG A 112 5.48 8.93 2.19
CA ARG A 112 4.23 9.62 1.78
C ARG A 112 4.31 10.10 0.33
N GLY A 113 3.28 9.78 -0.45
CA GLY A 113 3.13 10.23 -1.84
C GLY A 113 4.07 9.59 -2.87
N GLN A 114 5.00 8.72 -2.45
CA GLN A 114 5.87 7.95 -3.36
C GLN A 114 5.35 6.51 -3.59
N ALA A 115 4.29 6.09 -2.90
CA ALA A 115 3.49 4.93 -3.26
C ALA A 115 2.46 5.31 -4.33
N LEU A 116 2.48 4.57 -5.44
CA LEU A 116 1.87 4.97 -6.70
C LEU A 116 1.02 3.83 -7.27
N MET A 117 -0.28 4.07 -7.47
CA MET A 117 -1.18 3.14 -8.17
C MET A 117 -1.08 3.35 -9.68
N PHE A 118 -0.80 2.26 -10.41
CA PHE A 118 -0.75 2.23 -11.87
C PHE A 118 -2.13 1.88 -12.45
N VAL A 119 -2.94 2.90 -12.75
CA VAL A 119 -4.36 2.74 -13.12
C VAL A 119 -4.62 1.78 -14.29
N PRO A 120 -3.76 1.67 -15.33
CA PRO A 120 -4.00 0.74 -16.44
C PRO A 120 -3.86 -0.76 -16.13
N VAL A 121 -3.35 -1.15 -14.95
CA VAL A 121 -3.17 -2.57 -14.58
C VAL A 121 -4.24 -2.99 -13.57
N SER A 122 -5.07 -3.94 -13.98
CA SER A 122 -5.99 -4.66 -13.11
C SER A 122 -5.44 -6.06 -12.84
N ALA A 123 -5.22 -6.40 -11.58
CA ALA A 123 -4.95 -7.76 -11.13
C ALA A 123 -6.22 -8.36 -10.50
N GLY A 124 -6.33 -9.69 -10.50
CA GLY A 124 -7.43 -10.37 -9.82
C GLY A 124 -7.05 -11.78 -9.40
N ASN A 125 -7.65 -12.24 -8.30
CA ASN A 125 -7.43 -13.58 -7.76
C ASN A 125 -8.69 -14.45 -7.90
N PRO A 126 -8.75 -15.34 -8.91
CA PRO A 126 -9.85 -16.28 -9.07
C PRO A 126 -9.75 -17.56 -8.22
N LYS A 127 -8.64 -17.81 -7.51
CA LYS A 127 -8.33 -19.13 -6.89
C LYS A 127 -7.95 -19.07 -5.41
N HIS A 128 -8.46 -18.06 -4.72
CA HIS A 128 -8.27 -17.80 -3.29
C HIS A 128 -8.30 -19.05 -2.38
N ARG A 129 -7.18 -19.34 -1.71
CA ARG A 129 -7.10 -20.31 -0.60
C ARG A 129 -7.58 -19.74 0.75
N PRO A 130 -8.23 -20.52 1.64
CA PRO A 130 -8.61 -20.06 2.97
C PRO A 130 -7.44 -19.53 3.82
N TYR A 131 -7.66 -18.46 4.59
CA TYR A 131 -6.71 -17.89 5.54
C TYR A 131 -7.38 -17.35 6.81
N PRO A 132 -6.63 -16.97 7.86
CA PRO A 132 -7.17 -16.28 9.03
C PRO A 132 -7.79 -14.92 8.69
N THR A 133 -9.09 -14.77 8.92
CA THR A 133 -9.90 -13.55 8.63
C THR A 133 -10.30 -12.78 9.89
N SER A 134 -9.61 -12.95 11.02
CA SER A 134 -10.08 -12.33 12.27
C SER A 134 -9.97 -10.80 12.21
N LEU A 135 -11.07 -10.13 12.53
CA LEU A 135 -11.12 -8.68 12.79
C LEU A 135 -10.98 -8.39 14.30
N LYS A 136 -10.84 -9.42 15.14
CA LYS A 136 -10.71 -9.26 16.59
C LYS A 136 -9.41 -8.54 16.93
N ASN A 137 -9.55 -7.45 17.70
CA ASN A 137 -8.47 -6.55 18.10
C ASN A 137 -7.74 -5.88 16.91
N GLU A 138 -8.36 -5.78 15.73
CA GLU A 138 -7.77 -5.16 14.53
C GLU A 138 -7.17 -3.78 14.81
N ASN A 139 -7.95 -2.87 15.38
CA ASN A 139 -7.51 -1.50 15.65
C ASN A 139 -6.38 -1.43 16.68
N THR A 140 -6.30 -2.39 17.60
CA THR A 140 -5.17 -2.53 18.54
C THR A 140 -3.93 -2.99 17.77
N ASN A 141 -4.03 -4.12 17.06
CA ASN A 141 -2.97 -4.73 16.27
C ASN A 141 -2.38 -3.73 15.23
N TRP A 142 -3.23 -2.94 14.58
CA TRP A 142 -2.83 -1.92 13.62
C TRP A 142 -2.26 -0.67 14.31
N GLY A 143 -2.83 -0.27 15.45
CA GLY A 143 -2.27 0.75 16.32
C GLY A 143 -0.81 0.46 16.70
N ASP A 144 -0.52 -0.77 17.12
CA ASP A 144 0.83 -1.22 17.48
C ASP A 144 1.85 -1.05 16.34
N TYR A 145 1.42 -1.21 15.08
CA TYR A 145 2.28 -0.96 13.91
C TYR A 145 2.58 0.53 13.72
N ILE A 146 1.60 1.40 13.92
CA ILE A 146 1.83 2.86 13.84
C ILE A 146 2.70 3.33 15.00
N ASP A 147 2.43 2.89 16.23
CA ASP A 147 3.24 3.18 17.40
C ASP A 147 4.70 2.71 17.23
N THR A 148 4.91 1.55 16.59
CA THR A 148 6.24 1.08 16.18
C THR A 148 6.89 1.97 15.14
N VAL A 149 6.16 2.34 14.07
CA VAL A 149 6.73 3.16 12.98
C VAL A 149 7.08 4.56 13.47
N ARG A 150 6.36 5.12 14.45
CA ARG A 150 6.66 6.43 15.07
C ARG A 150 8.09 6.54 15.61
N GLU A 151 8.71 5.43 16.00
CA GLU A 151 10.08 5.42 16.52
C GLU A 151 11.16 5.36 15.43
N LYS A 152 10.81 5.02 14.18
CA LYS A 152 11.76 4.96 13.05
C LYS A 152 12.28 6.35 12.58
N PRO A 153 11.47 7.42 12.46
CA PRO A 153 11.93 8.72 11.99
C PRO A 153 13.06 9.35 12.83
N PRO A 154 13.95 10.12 12.18
CA PRO A 154 14.80 11.12 12.83
C PRO A 154 14.01 12.01 13.80
N LEU A 155 14.65 12.41 14.92
CA LEU A 155 14.01 13.18 16.00
C LEU A 155 13.26 14.42 15.51
N ILE A 156 13.79 15.11 14.49
CA ILE A 156 13.18 16.30 13.86
C ILE A 156 11.78 16.08 13.28
N TYR A 157 11.41 14.84 12.96
CA TYR A 157 10.10 14.50 12.37
C TYR A 157 9.15 13.82 13.36
N ARG A 158 9.61 13.39 14.54
CA ARG A 158 8.78 12.62 15.49
C ARG A 158 7.62 13.41 16.08
N ASN A 159 7.75 14.74 16.16
CA ASN A 159 6.72 15.65 16.70
C ASN A 159 5.73 16.15 15.64
N ARG A 160 5.67 15.54 14.45
CA ARG A 160 4.73 15.91 13.38
C ARG A 160 3.40 15.14 13.57
N THR A 161 2.27 15.86 13.45
CA THR A 161 0.93 15.30 13.77
C THR A 161 0.52 14.14 12.89
N LEU A 162 1.11 13.98 11.70
CA LEU A 162 0.79 12.93 10.71
C LEU A 162 0.60 11.53 11.35
N VAL A 163 1.51 11.13 12.23
CA VAL A 163 1.47 9.82 12.86
C VAL A 163 0.33 9.73 13.89
N GLU A 164 0.05 10.80 14.62
CA GLU A 164 -1.07 10.89 15.56
C GLU A 164 -2.42 10.89 14.83
N ASP A 165 -2.54 11.66 13.76
CA ASP A 165 -3.77 11.79 12.96
C ASP A 165 -4.14 10.45 12.31
N PHE A 166 -3.15 9.72 11.80
CA PHE A 166 -3.33 8.34 11.33
C PHE A 166 -3.68 7.41 12.51
N ARG A 167 -2.98 7.51 13.64
CA ARG A 167 -3.23 6.66 14.84
C ARG A 167 -4.63 6.82 15.43
N ARG A 168 -5.21 8.02 15.35
CA ARG A 168 -6.54 8.38 15.85
C ARG A 168 -7.69 7.84 14.98
N ASN A 169 -7.48 7.67 13.68
CA ASN A 169 -8.54 7.31 12.72
C ASN A 169 -8.05 6.31 11.67
N LEU A 170 -7.60 5.12 12.08
CA LEU A 170 -6.90 4.16 11.22
C LEU A 170 -7.52 3.93 9.83
N GLU A 171 -8.75 3.39 9.78
CA GLU A 171 -9.44 3.07 8.54
C GLU A 171 -9.94 4.33 7.80
N GLY A 172 -10.54 5.27 8.53
CA GLY A 172 -11.02 6.52 7.97
C GLY A 172 -9.89 7.39 7.40
N TYR A 173 -8.67 7.29 7.92
CA TYR A 173 -7.48 7.92 7.38
C TYR A 173 -7.14 7.30 6.02
N VAL A 174 -6.88 5.99 5.93
CA VAL A 174 -6.43 5.38 4.66
C VAL A 174 -7.48 5.44 3.54
N ILE A 175 -8.78 5.45 3.89
CA ILE A 175 -9.87 5.60 2.91
C ILE A 175 -9.94 7.03 2.37
N ASN A 176 -9.89 8.04 3.25
CA ASN A 176 -10.17 9.44 2.88
C ASN A 176 -8.91 10.26 2.54
N THR A 177 -7.71 9.82 2.95
CA THR A 177 -6.47 10.57 2.71
C THR A 177 -6.09 10.53 1.23
N THR A 178 -6.12 11.71 0.62
CA THR A 178 -5.41 12.01 -0.61
C THR A 178 -3.97 12.40 -0.25
N THR A 179 -3.00 11.56 -0.62
CA THR A 179 -1.59 11.96 -0.60
C THR A 179 -1.34 12.97 -1.70
N TYR A 180 -1.39 14.26 -1.35
CA TYR A 180 -1.20 15.40 -2.25
C TYR A 180 0.22 15.46 -2.85
N CYS A 181 0.45 14.62 -3.86
CA CYS A 181 1.65 14.64 -4.70
C CYS A 181 1.24 14.49 -6.18
N MET A 182 0.27 15.31 -6.60
CA MET A 182 -0.45 15.19 -7.89
C MET A 182 0.41 15.44 -9.14
N ASN A 183 1.67 15.85 -8.98
CA ASN A 183 2.61 16.12 -10.08
C ASN A 183 3.85 15.21 -10.02
N VAL A 184 3.72 14.00 -9.46
CA VAL A 184 4.80 13.01 -9.38
C VAL A 184 4.99 12.31 -10.72
N THR A 185 6.17 12.50 -11.29
CA THR A 185 6.66 11.73 -12.44
C THR A 185 6.98 10.29 -12.07
N ARG A 186 6.90 9.39 -13.05
CA ARG A 186 7.37 8.00 -12.91
C ARG A 186 8.89 7.99 -12.63
N HIS A 187 9.33 7.02 -11.84
CA HIS A 187 10.75 6.77 -11.52
C HIS A 187 11.44 7.88 -10.71
N GLN A 188 10.75 8.51 -9.75
CA GLN A 188 11.44 9.33 -8.75
C GLN A 188 12.31 8.46 -7.82
N HIS A 189 13.44 9.02 -7.38
CA HIS A 189 14.23 8.40 -6.31
C HIS A 189 13.42 8.34 -5.03
N ILE A 190 13.45 7.18 -4.36
CA ILE A 190 12.90 7.03 -3.02
C ILE A 190 13.65 7.99 -2.07
N LYS A 191 12.91 8.89 -1.42
CA LYS A 191 13.38 9.85 -0.44
C LYS A 191 12.53 9.74 0.83
N PRO A 192 13.01 9.07 1.89
CA PRO A 192 12.34 9.06 3.19
C PRO A 192 12.11 10.47 3.71
N TYR A 193 10.98 10.69 4.37
CA TYR A 193 10.63 11.88 5.15
C TYR A 193 10.54 13.21 4.39
N ALA A 194 10.90 13.27 3.11
CA ALA A 194 10.90 14.48 2.29
C ALA A 194 9.56 15.26 2.28
N HIS A 195 8.44 14.57 2.49
CA HIS A 195 7.12 15.16 2.62
C HIS A 195 6.95 16.08 3.84
N PHE A 196 7.76 15.93 4.89
CA PHE A 196 7.81 16.83 6.03
C PHE A 196 8.60 18.11 5.77
N ASP A 197 9.51 18.10 4.79
CA ASP A 197 10.32 19.26 4.44
C ASP A 197 9.48 20.26 3.62
N PHE A 198 8.66 19.76 2.68
CA PHE A 198 7.72 20.57 1.88
C PHE A 198 6.56 21.17 2.69
N GLN A 199 6.25 20.66 3.88
CA GLN A 199 5.24 21.24 4.79
C GLN A 199 5.75 22.46 5.57
N THR A 200 6.94 22.95 5.26
CA THR A 200 7.54 24.14 5.90
C THR A 200 7.42 25.41 5.03
N GLU A 201 6.81 25.31 3.84
CA GLU A 201 6.66 26.40 2.86
C GLU A 201 5.18 26.74 2.52
N MET A 202 4.23 26.48 3.44
CA MET A 202 2.85 27.00 3.38
C MET A 202 2.48 27.76 4.67
#